data_AF-A0A957TPF7-F1
#
_entry.id   AF-A0A957TPF7-F1
#
_cell.length_a   1.000
_cell.length_b   1.000
_cell.length_c   1.000
_cell.angle_alpha   90.00
_cell.angle_beta   90.00
_cell.angle_gamma   90.00
#
_symmetry.space_group_name_H-M   'P 1'
#
loop_
_entity.id
_entity.type
_entity.pdbx_description
1 polymer ?
#
loop_
_entity_poly.entity_id
_entity_poly.type
_entity_poly.pdbx_seq_one_letter_code
_entity_poly.pdbx_strand_id
1 'polypeptide(L)'
;MTFQEFKASLDQETPPTGLTRAQLALWQAGKGDWQGSHETTQEPGDPNVDWVHAYLHREEGDLSNANYWYRRAGKPASTASLQEEWDAIAQALLQK
;
A
#
# COMPACT_ATOMS: atom_id res chain seq x y z
N MET A 1 -7.38 6.72 -13.23
CA MET A 1 -8.31 6.47 -12.12
C MET A 1 -8.04 7.51 -11.04
N THR A 2 -9.08 8.19 -10.58
CA THR A 2 -8.99 9.17 -9.48
C THR A 2 -8.90 8.45 -8.13
N PHE A 3 -8.45 9.18 -7.10
CA PHE A 3 -8.44 8.65 -5.73
C PHE A 3 -9.83 8.21 -5.25
N GLN A 4 -10.89 8.95 -5.60
CA GLN A 4 -12.26 8.61 -5.22
C GLN A 4 -12.75 7.35 -5.93
N GLU A 5 -12.44 7.18 -7.22
CA GLU A 5 -12.74 5.95 -7.97
C GLU A 5 -12.00 4.74 -7.38
N PHE A 6 -10.73 4.91 -6.98
CA PHE A 6 -9.96 3.85 -6.33
C PHE A 6 -10.58 3.44 -5.00
N LYS A 7 -10.95 4.41 -4.16
CA LYS A 7 -11.56 4.14 -2.85
C LYS A 7 -12.92 3.47 -3.00
N ALA A 8 -13.75 3.92 -3.94
CA ALA A 8 -15.03 3.29 -4.25
C ALA A 8 -14.87 1.86 -4.80
N SER A 9 -13.75 1.56 -5.46
CA SER A 9 -13.48 0.20 -5.97
C SER A 9 -13.26 -0.83 -4.86
N LEU A 10 -13.03 -0.41 -3.61
CA LEU A 10 -12.92 -1.32 -2.47
C LEU A 10 -14.26 -2.02 -2.16
N ASP A 11 -15.39 -1.48 -2.60
CA ASP A 11 -16.69 -2.15 -2.48
C ASP A 11 -16.91 -3.24 -3.54
N GLN A 12 -16.02 -3.36 -4.52
CA GLN A 12 -16.11 -4.36 -5.59
C GLN A 12 -15.44 -5.69 -5.19
N GLU A 13 -15.84 -6.78 -5.82
CA GLU A 13 -15.26 -8.12 -5.58
C GLU A 13 -13.87 -8.28 -6.20
N THR A 14 -13.58 -7.55 -7.29
CA THR A 14 -12.33 -7.64 -8.03
C THR A 14 -11.68 -6.27 -8.19
N PRO A 15 -10.34 -6.20 -8.24
CA PRO A 15 -9.64 -4.94 -8.41
C PRO A 15 -9.91 -4.35 -9.81
N PRO A 16 -9.85 -3.02 -9.97
CA PRO A 16 -9.83 -2.37 -11.27
C PRO A 16 -8.77 -2.97 -12.21
N THR A 17 -9.05 -2.99 -13.51
CA THR A 17 -8.06 -3.44 -14.49
C THR A 17 -6.96 -2.39 -14.67
N GLY A 18 -5.74 -2.85 -14.98
CA GLY A 18 -4.61 -1.96 -15.28
C GLY A 18 -3.93 -1.33 -14.06
N LEU A 19 -4.22 -1.81 -12.83
CA LEU A 19 -3.45 -1.41 -11.66
C LEU A 19 -1.98 -1.84 -11.79
N THR A 20 -1.09 -0.96 -11.37
CA THR A 20 0.31 -1.33 -11.09
C THR A 20 0.36 -2.28 -9.89
N ARG A 21 1.48 -3.00 -9.75
CA ARG A 21 1.70 -3.92 -8.62
C ARG A 21 1.51 -3.25 -7.25
N ALA A 22 2.01 -2.03 -7.07
CA ALA A 22 1.83 -1.27 -5.82
C ALA A 22 0.37 -0.87 -5.57
N GLN A 23 -0.35 -0.44 -6.62
CA GLN A 23 -1.78 -0.10 -6.49
C GLN A 23 -2.63 -1.34 -6.18
N LEU A 24 -2.33 -2.50 -6.80
CA LEU A 24 -3.00 -3.76 -6.50
C LEU A 24 -2.79 -4.17 -5.04
N ALA A 25 -1.55 -4.15 -4.56
CA ALA A 25 -1.25 -4.45 -3.17
C ALA A 25 -1.98 -3.51 -2.21
N LEU A 26 -1.98 -2.21 -2.47
CA LEU A 26 -2.65 -1.25 -1.60
C LEU A 26 -4.18 -1.45 -1.62
N TRP A 27 -4.76 -1.84 -2.77
CA TRP A 27 -6.16 -2.21 -2.88
C TRP A 27 -6.49 -3.43 -2.02
N GLN A 28 -5.68 -4.50 -2.09
CA GLN A 28 -5.83 -5.69 -1.25
C GLN A 28 -5.77 -5.34 0.24
N ALA A 29 -4.81 -4.49 0.64
CA ALA A 29 -4.73 -4.01 2.02
C ALA A 29 -6.00 -3.24 2.43
N GLY A 30 -6.53 -2.38 1.56
CA GLY A 30 -7.78 -1.64 1.80
C GLY A 30 -9.02 -2.54 1.89
N LYS A 31 -8.98 -3.74 1.29
CA LYS A 31 -10.01 -4.78 1.42
C LYS A 31 -9.88 -5.62 2.71
N GLY A 32 -8.82 -5.41 3.48
CA GLY A 32 -8.46 -6.27 4.62
C GLY A 32 -7.78 -7.58 4.21
N ASP A 33 -7.39 -7.74 2.93
CA ASP A 33 -6.59 -8.87 2.46
C ASP A 33 -5.09 -8.59 2.66
N TRP A 34 -4.69 -8.60 3.94
CA TRP A 34 -3.29 -8.37 4.33
C TRP A 34 -2.35 -9.40 3.69
N GLN A 35 -2.74 -10.68 3.67
CA GLN A 35 -1.91 -11.75 3.11
C GLN A 35 -1.68 -11.56 1.61
N GLY A 36 -2.73 -11.33 0.83
CA GLY A 36 -2.60 -11.10 -0.60
C GLY A 36 -1.80 -9.84 -0.93
N SER A 37 -1.93 -8.80 -0.12
CA SER A 37 -1.11 -7.58 -0.23
C SER A 37 0.36 -7.85 0.07
N HIS A 38 0.66 -8.61 1.13
CA HIS A 38 2.01 -8.97 1.52
C HIS A 38 2.68 -9.86 0.46
N GLU A 39 1.98 -10.87 -0.06
CA GLU A 39 2.47 -11.70 -1.18
C GLU A 39 2.74 -10.86 -2.43
N THR A 40 1.84 -9.91 -2.76
CA THR A 40 2.02 -9.00 -3.89
C THR A 40 3.22 -8.07 -3.68
N THR A 41 3.60 -7.75 -2.44
CA THR A 41 4.71 -6.85 -2.13
C THR A 41 6.01 -7.57 -1.73
N GLN A 42 6.03 -8.90 -1.67
CA GLN A 42 7.16 -9.66 -1.12
C GLN A 42 8.48 -9.41 -1.86
N GLU A 43 8.43 -9.28 -3.19
CA GLU A 43 9.63 -9.09 -3.99
C GLU A 43 10.03 -7.61 -3.99
N PRO A 44 11.21 -7.25 -3.45
CA PRO A 44 11.67 -5.87 -3.40
C PRO A 44 12.12 -5.36 -4.77
N GLY A 45 12.28 -4.04 -4.90
CA GLY A 45 12.96 -3.42 -6.06
C GLY A 45 12.18 -2.31 -6.75
N ASP A 46 10.92 -2.09 -6.37
CA ASP A 46 10.14 -0.92 -6.75
C ASP A 46 9.85 -0.10 -5.48
N PRO A 47 10.31 1.17 -5.39
CA PRO A 47 10.08 2.01 -4.21
C PRO A 47 8.60 2.18 -3.84
N ASN A 48 7.68 2.12 -4.80
CA ASN A 48 6.24 2.17 -4.53
C ASN A 48 5.74 0.86 -3.90
N VAL A 49 6.23 -0.29 -4.36
CA VAL A 49 5.90 -1.61 -3.79
C VAL A 49 6.48 -1.72 -2.38
N ASP A 50 7.74 -1.33 -2.21
CA ASP A 50 8.43 -1.32 -0.92
C ASP A 50 7.71 -0.41 0.09
N TRP A 51 7.10 0.69 -0.37
CA TRP A 51 6.33 1.59 0.50
C TRP A 51 5.03 0.94 1.00
N VAL A 52 4.32 0.22 0.13
CA VAL A 52 3.12 -0.54 0.54
C VAL A 52 3.52 -1.67 1.51
N HIS A 53 4.64 -2.34 1.27
CA HIS A 53 5.18 -3.35 2.20
C HIS A 53 5.46 -2.75 3.59
N ALA A 54 6.03 -1.54 3.64
CA ALA A 54 6.27 -0.83 4.90
C ALA A 54 4.98 -0.57 5.67
N TYR A 55 3.92 -0.15 4.97
CA TYR A 55 2.59 0.05 5.54
C TYR A 55 2.02 -1.24 6.15
N LEU A 56 2.17 -2.39 5.47
CA LEU A 56 1.65 -3.68 5.96
C LEU A 56 2.29 -4.13 7.27
N HIS A 57 3.61 -3.97 7.43
CA HIS A 57 4.25 -4.28 8.71
C HIS A 57 3.91 -3.28 9.81
N ARG A 58 3.58 -2.04 9.44
CA ARG A 58 3.07 -1.06 10.40
C ARG A 58 1.67 -1.43 10.89
N GLU A 59 0.81 -1.92 10.00
CA GLU A 59 -0.50 -2.48 10.35
C GLU A 59 -0.39 -3.73 11.24
N GLU A 60 0.58 -4.61 10.96
CA GLU A 60 0.90 -5.80 11.77
C GLU A 60 1.50 -5.46 13.15
N GLY A 61 2.12 -4.29 13.28
CA GLY A 61 2.82 -3.84 14.49
C GLY A 61 4.32 -4.18 14.54
N ASP A 62 4.88 -4.77 13.48
CA ASP A 62 6.33 -4.95 13.32
C ASP A 62 7.00 -3.65 12.86
N LEU A 63 7.13 -2.70 13.79
CA LEU A 63 7.71 -1.39 13.51
C LEU A 63 9.17 -1.46 13.06
N SER A 64 9.93 -2.47 13.50
CA SER A 64 11.34 -2.63 13.10
C SER A 64 11.43 -2.94 11.60
N ASN A 65 10.60 -3.86 11.14
CA ASN A 65 10.55 -4.27 9.74
C ASN A 65 9.89 -3.19 8.88
N ALA A 66 8.81 -2.55 9.36
CA ALA A 66 8.23 -1.39 8.70
C ALA A 66 9.29 -0.31 8.41
N ASN A 67 10.11 0.04 9.41
CA ASN A 67 11.21 1.01 9.23
C ASN A 67 12.26 0.58 8.20
N TYR A 68 12.57 -0.72 8.13
CA TYR A 68 13.45 -1.27 7.10
C TYR A 68 12.89 -1.03 5.69
N TRP A 69 11.60 -1.29 5.50
CA TRP A 69 10.92 -1.11 4.21
C TRP A 69 10.70 0.35 3.85
N TYR A 70 10.35 1.23 4.81
CA TYR A 70 10.29 2.68 4.56
C TYR A 70 11.62 3.21 4.04
N ARG A 71 12.74 2.79 4.66
CA ARG A 71 14.08 3.17 4.19
C ARG A 71 14.34 2.67 2.77
N ARG A 72 13.95 1.43 2.45
CA ARG A 72 14.09 0.89 1.09
C ARG A 72 13.26 1.68 0.07
N ALA A 73 12.05 2.07 0.44
CA ALA A 73 11.16 2.91 -0.35
C ALA A 73 11.64 4.37 -0.49
N GLY A 74 12.68 4.78 0.25
CA GLY A 74 13.12 6.18 0.32
C GLY A 74 12.08 7.11 0.96
N LYS A 75 11.28 6.58 1.88
CA LYS A 75 10.21 7.30 2.58
C LYS A 75 10.52 7.39 4.08
N PRO A 76 10.14 8.48 4.77
CA PRO A 76 10.12 8.48 6.23
C PRO A 76 9.01 7.55 6.73
N ALA A 77 9.19 7.00 7.93
CA ALA A 77 8.13 6.27 8.60
C ALA A 77 6.95 7.21 8.89
N SER A 78 5.73 6.73 8.64
CA SER A 78 4.53 7.52 8.91
C SER A 78 4.22 7.59 10.40
N THR A 79 3.79 8.77 10.85
CA THR A 79 3.26 9.00 12.20
C THR A 79 1.75 9.22 12.20
N ALA A 80 1.10 9.24 11.03
CA ALA A 80 -0.34 9.40 10.89
C ALA A 80 -1.08 8.12 11.30
N SER A 81 -2.40 8.13 11.42
CA SER A 81 -3.15 6.88 11.57
C SER A 81 -2.95 5.95 10.35
N LEU A 82 -3.20 4.64 10.51
CA LEU A 82 -3.11 3.69 9.39
C LEU A 82 -4.00 4.12 8.21
N GLN A 83 -5.23 4.57 8.50
CA GLN A 83 -6.15 5.01 7.45
C GLN A 83 -5.65 6.26 6.71
N GLU A 84 -5.10 7.24 7.43
CA GLU A 84 -4.54 8.45 6.80
C GLU A 84 -3.30 8.13 5.97
N GLU A 85 -2.46 7.21 6.45
CA GLU A 85 -1.32 6.74 5.67
C GLU A 85 -1.76 6.00 4.40
N TRP A 86 -2.73 5.10 4.50
CA TRP A 86 -3.28 4.39 3.35
C TRP A 86 -3.81 5.39 2.29
N ASP A 87 -4.57 6.40 2.73
CA ASP A 87 -5.09 7.46 1.86
C ASP A 87 -3.93 8.24 1.19
N ALA A 88 -2.86 8.54 1.92
CA ALA A 88 -1.70 9.25 1.39
C ALA A 88 -0.90 8.42 0.37
N ILE A 89 -0.71 7.12 0.62
CA ILE A 89 -0.07 6.21 -0.33
C ILE A 89 -0.92 6.13 -1.60
N ALA A 90 -2.23 5.91 -1.47
CA ALA A 90 -3.14 5.80 -2.61
C ALA A 90 -3.09 7.04 -3.50
N GLN A 91 -3.16 8.24 -2.91
CA GLN A 91 -3.06 9.49 -3.66
C GLN A 91 -1.72 9.60 -4.41
N ALA A 92 -0.60 9.27 -3.74
CA ALA A 92 0.72 9.35 -4.35
C ALA A 92 0.92 8.32 -5.48
N LEU A 93 0.33 7.13 -5.38
CA LEU A 93 0.40 6.10 -6.42
C LEU A 93 -0.47 6.39 -7.64
N LEU A 94 -1.50 7.23 -7.50
CA LEU A 94 -2.45 7.57 -8.59
C LEU A 94 -2.09 8.87 -9.33
N GLN A 95 -1.15 9.66 -8.79
CA GLN A 95 -0.67 10.90 -9.41
C GLN A 95 0.52 10.71 -10.37
N LYS A 96 0.97 9.47 -10.58
CA LYS A 96 2.10 9.13 -11.47
C LYS A 96 1.64 8.64 -12.84
#